data_AF-A0A842XWK9-F1
#
_entry.id   AF-A0A842XWK9-F1
#
_cell.length_a   1.000
_cell.length_b   1.000
_cell.length_c   1.000
_cell.angle_alpha   90.00
_cell.angle_beta   90.00
_cell.angle_gamma   90.00
#
_symmetry.space_group_name_H-M   'P 1'
#
loop_
_entity.id
_entity.type
_entity.pdbx_description
1 polymer ?
#
loop_
_entity_poly.entity_id
_entity_poly.type
_entity_poly.pdbx_seq_one_letter_code
_entity_poly.pdbx_strand_id
1 'polypeptide(L)'
;KMFACTSFLTFDEVYYKVNKVKGTDIAVTNLEAFLTIPNLRFINVDDSVVWKALELIRKYKILPRDAIHAASAYIAGAEIIYSQDSDFDNITGLKRIWKSQP
;
A
#
# COMPACT_ATOMS: atom_id res chain seq x y z
N LYS A 1 -13.84 16.43 -4.06
CA LYS A 1 -12.43 16.19 -4.46
C LYS A 1 -12.09 14.77 -4.04
N MET A 2 -11.65 13.90 -4.96
CA MET A 2 -11.33 12.50 -4.63
C MET A 2 -9.90 12.45 -4.10
N PHE A 3 -9.69 11.86 -2.92
CA PHE A 3 -8.38 11.71 -2.31
C PHE A 3 -7.92 10.25 -2.43
N ALA A 4 -6.64 10.04 -2.70
CA ALA A 4 -6.02 8.73 -2.59
C ALA A 4 -5.30 8.62 -1.24
N CYS A 5 -5.15 7.40 -0.73
CA CYS A 5 -4.38 7.15 0.48
C CYS A 5 -3.36 6.02 0.27
N THR A 6 -2.33 6.00 1.11
CA THR A 6 -1.30 4.96 1.09
C THR A 6 -0.75 4.71 2.50
N SER A 7 -0.21 3.51 2.72
CA SER A 7 0.53 3.20 3.95
C SER A 7 1.90 3.89 3.94
N PHE A 8 2.43 4.21 5.11
CA PHE A 8 3.84 4.61 5.24
C PHE A 8 4.80 3.51 4.75
N LEU A 9 4.40 2.24 4.77
CA LEU A 9 5.24 1.16 4.22
C LEU A 9 5.51 1.31 2.72
N THR A 10 4.65 2.01 1.98
CA THR A 10 4.84 2.26 0.55
C THR A 10 6.12 3.05 0.29
N PHE A 11 6.51 3.94 1.20
CA PHE A 11 7.77 4.68 1.11
C PHE A 11 8.97 3.71 1.04
N ASP A 12 9.02 2.71 1.93
CA ASP A 12 10.08 1.70 1.91
C ASP A 12 10.09 0.89 0.60
N GLU A 13 8.92 0.41 0.13
CA GLU A 13 8.91 -0.43 -1.08
C GLU A 13 9.16 0.32 -2.38
N VAL A 14 8.79 1.60 -2.48
CA VAL A 14 9.17 2.41 -3.64
C VAL A 14 10.69 2.46 -3.75
N TYR A 15 11.39 2.76 -2.65
CA TYR A 15 12.84 2.77 -2.65
C TYR A 15 13.42 1.39 -2.96
N TYR A 16 13.00 0.36 -2.21
CA TYR A 16 13.56 -0.99 -2.33
C TYR A 16 13.41 -1.56 -3.73
N LYS A 17 12.21 -1.46 -4.33
CA LYS A 17 11.92 -2.00 -5.67
C LYS A 17 12.73 -1.29 -6.75
N VAL A 18 12.82 0.05 -6.70
CA VAL A 18 13.57 0.84 -7.69
C VAL A 18 15.07 0.64 -7.52
N ASN A 19 15.59 0.70 -6.29
CA ASN A 19 17.02 0.55 -6.01
C ASN A 19 17.56 -0.79 -6.52
N LYS A 20 16.80 -1.88 -6.32
CA LYS A 20 17.17 -3.22 -6.78
C LYS A 20 17.40 -3.31 -8.30
N VAL A 21 16.75 -2.44 -9.09
CA VAL A 21 16.77 -2.50 -10.56
C VAL A 21 17.54 -1.35 -11.19
N LYS A 22 17.55 -0.17 -10.56
CA LYS A 22 18.01 1.10 -11.15
C LYS A 22 19.05 1.84 -10.31
N GLY A 23 19.39 1.34 -9.11
CA GLY A 23 20.35 1.95 -8.20
C GLY A 23 19.79 3.10 -7.35
N THR A 24 20.62 3.56 -6.41
CA THR A 24 20.23 4.49 -5.34
C THR A 24 19.72 5.83 -5.85
N ASP A 25 20.44 6.48 -6.78
CA ASP A 25 20.09 7.83 -7.23
C ASP A 25 18.70 7.88 -7.85
N ILE A 26 18.38 6.90 -8.72
CA ILE A 26 17.06 6.79 -9.33
C ILE A 26 15.99 6.47 -8.27
N ALA A 27 16.32 5.64 -7.27
CA ALA A 27 15.39 5.33 -6.18
C ALA A 27 15.05 6.57 -5.34
N VAL A 28 16.04 7.43 -5.04
CA VAL A 28 15.82 8.69 -4.31
C VAL A 28 14.95 9.64 -5.12
N THR A 29 15.23 9.85 -6.42
CA THR A 29 14.36 10.67 -7.28
C THR A 29 12.92 10.14 -7.34
N ASN A 30 12.73 8.81 -7.33
CA ASN A 30 11.39 8.22 -7.30
C ASN A 30 10.69 8.43 -5.94
N LEU A 31 11.42 8.42 -4.83
CA LEU A 31 10.86 8.76 -3.52
C LEU A 31 10.40 10.22 -3.47
N GLU A 32 11.19 11.16 -3.99
CA GLU A 32 10.82 12.58 -4.04
C GLU A 32 9.55 12.79 -4.88
N ALA A 33 9.48 12.14 -6.05
CA ALA A 33 8.28 12.15 -6.88
C ALA A 33 7.08 11.52 -6.15
N PHE A 34 7.28 10.41 -5.43
CA PHE A 34 6.23 9.74 -4.67
C PHE A 34 5.67 10.61 -3.53
N LEU A 35 6.54 11.27 -2.76
CA LEU A 35 6.16 12.15 -1.65
C LEU A 35 5.45 13.43 -2.11
N THR A 36 5.59 13.81 -3.38
CA THR A 36 4.99 15.02 -3.97
C THR A 36 3.72 14.75 -4.78
N ILE A 37 3.19 13.51 -4.78
CA ILE A 37 1.94 13.18 -5.47
C ILE A 37 0.77 14.01 -4.91
N PRO A 38 0.09 14.81 -5.75
CA PRO A 38 -1.00 15.66 -5.29
C PRO A 38 -2.21 14.83 -4.85
N ASN A 39 -2.82 15.22 -3.72
CA ASN A 39 -3.98 14.56 -3.12
C ASN A 39 -3.75 13.11 -2.67
N LEU A 40 -2.48 12.71 -2.45
CA LEU A 40 -2.13 11.46 -1.77
C LEU A 40 -1.93 11.71 -0.27
N ARG A 41 -2.64 10.96 0.58
CA ARG A 41 -2.52 11.03 2.03
C ARG A 41 -1.87 9.78 2.61
N PHE A 42 -0.87 9.96 3.46
CA PHE A 42 -0.33 8.86 4.26
C PHE A 42 -1.27 8.54 5.43
N ILE A 43 -1.51 7.24 5.63
CA ILE A 43 -2.26 6.72 6.76
C ILE A 43 -1.27 6.36 7.87
N ASN A 44 -1.41 7.01 9.03
CA ASN A 44 -0.60 6.72 10.21
C ASN A 44 -0.69 5.24 10.55
N VAL A 45 0.46 4.64 10.81
CA VAL A 45 0.55 3.26 11.29
C VAL A 45 0.77 3.32 12.79
N ASP A 46 -0.25 2.91 13.54
CA ASP A 46 -0.24 2.79 14.99
C ASP A 46 -0.68 1.37 15.40
N ASP A 47 -0.82 1.13 16.70
CA ASP A 47 -1.21 -0.18 17.23
C ASP A 47 -2.55 -0.68 16.66
N SER A 48 -3.48 0.22 16.32
CA SER A 48 -4.77 -0.16 15.72
C SER A 48 -4.59 -0.78 14.33
N VAL A 49 -3.67 -0.23 13.52
CA VAL A 49 -3.30 -0.78 12.22
C VAL A 49 -2.65 -2.15 12.40
N VAL A 50 -1.76 -2.31 13.39
CA VAL A 50 -1.05 -3.58 13.63
C VAL A 50 -2.00 -4.68 14.10
N TRP A 51 -2.92 -4.37 15.03
CA TRP A 51 -3.95 -5.32 15.47
C TRP A 51 -4.86 -5.71 14.30
N LYS A 52 -5.28 -4.73 13.48
CA LYS A 52 -6.08 -5.01 12.30
C LYS A 52 -5.33 -5.88 11.29
N ALA A 53 -4.05 -5.62 11.06
CA ALA A 53 -3.21 -6.45 10.20
C ALA A 53 -3.16 -7.90 10.70
N LEU A 54 -3.01 -8.13 12.01
CA LEU A 54 -3.04 -9.48 12.58
C LEU A 54 -4.38 -10.21 12.33
N GLU A 55 -5.51 -9.52 12.46
CA GLU A 55 -6.82 -10.10 12.09
C GLU A 55 -6.86 -10.54 10.62
N LEU A 56 -6.37 -9.69 9.73
CA LEU A 56 -6.35 -9.95 8.29
C LEU A 56 -5.41 -11.11 7.94
N ILE A 57 -4.22 -11.19 8.56
CA ILE A 57 -3.30 -12.32 8.43
C ILE A 57 -3.98 -13.62 8.84
N ARG A 58 -4.66 -13.63 10.00
CA ARG A 58 -5.35 -14.83 10.50
C ARG A 58 -6.44 -15.29 9.54
N LYS A 59 -7.20 -14.35 8.96
CA LYS A 59 -8.35 -14.62 8.09
C LYS A 59 -7.95 -14.99 6.66
N TYR A 60 -7.06 -14.22 6.04
CA TYR A 60 -6.75 -14.31 4.61
C TYR A 60 -5.37 -14.91 4.31
N LYS A 61 -4.56 -15.20 5.34
CA LYS A 61 -3.22 -15.80 5.21
C LYS A 61 -2.22 -14.99 4.36
N ILE A 62 -2.48 -13.70 4.21
CA ILE A 62 -1.57 -12.74 3.56
C ILE A 62 -0.36 -12.44 4.45
N LEU A 63 0.73 -11.97 3.84
CA LEU A 63 1.96 -11.61 4.55
C LEU A 63 1.79 -10.33 5.37
N PRO A 64 2.58 -10.12 6.44
CA PRO A 64 2.43 -8.96 7.32
C PRO A 64 2.49 -7.60 6.63
N ARG A 65 3.33 -7.46 5.60
CA ARG A 65 3.46 -6.21 4.83
C ARG A 65 2.17 -5.87 4.09
N ASP A 66 1.60 -6.84 3.40
CA ASP A 66 0.33 -6.69 2.67
C ASP A 66 -0.84 -6.51 3.63
N ALA A 67 -0.79 -7.16 4.79
CA ALA A 67 -1.76 -6.97 5.86
C ALA A 67 -1.75 -5.56 6.43
N ILE A 68 -0.59 -4.90 6.56
CA ILE A 68 -0.52 -3.51 6.99
C ILE A 68 -1.10 -2.58 5.92
N HIS A 69 -0.83 -2.83 4.62
CA HIS A 69 -1.47 -2.07 3.54
C HIS A 69 -2.99 -2.21 3.55
N ALA A 70 -3.49 -3.44 3.65
CA ALA A 70 -4.92 -3.70 3.75
C ALA A 70 -5.51 -3.02 4.99
N ALA A 71 -4.89 -3.18 6.17
CA ALA A 71 -5.34 -2.56 7.41
C ALA A 71 -5.39 -1.03 7.32
N SER A 72 -4.37 -0.39 6.74
CA SER A 72 -4.37 1.04 6.47
C SER A 72 -5.55 1.45 5.56
N ALA A 73 -5.85 0.67 4.52
CA ALA A 73 -7.00 0.92 3.65
C ALA A 73 -8.33 0.81 4.40
N TYR A 74 -8.52 -0.22 5.24
CA TYR A 74 -9.72 -0.35 6.08
C TYR A 74 -9.91 0.84 7.02
N ILE A 75 -8.85 1.26 7.71
CA ILE A 75 -8.90 2.37 8.66
C ILE A 75 -9.17 3.70 7.95
N ALA A 76 -8.68 3.85 6.71
CA ALA A 76 -8.99 4.99 5.86
C ALA A 76 -10.42 4.96 5.28
N GLY A 77 -11.17 3.86 5.46
CA GLY A 77 -12.47 3.66 4.82
C GLY A 77 -12.38 3.47 3.30
N ALA A 78 -11.23 3.01 2.79
CA ALA A 78 -11.03 2.78 1.37
C ALA A 78 -11.64 1.44 0.95
N GLU A 79 -12.49 1.48 -0.07
CA GLU A 79 -13.14 0.29 -0.66
C GLU A 79 -12.32 -0.28 -1.83
N ILE A 80 -11.35 0.48 -2.35
CA ILE A 80 -10.55 0.13 -3.52
C ILE A 80 -9.07 0.19 -3.16
N ILE A 81 -8.32 -0.85 -3.53
CA ILE A 81 -6.85 -0.84 -3.47
C ILE A 81 -6.26 -0.97 -4.88
N TYR A 82 -5.34 -0.06 -5.22
CA TYR A 82 -4.57 -0.13 -6.46
C TYR A 82 -3.28 -0.92 -6.22
N SER A 83 -3.23 -2.17 -6.69
CA SER A 83 -2.07 -3.04 -6.48
C SER A 83 -1.93 -4.09 -7.57
N GLN A 84 -0.68 -4.37 -7.97
CA GLN A 84 -0.33 -5.50 -8.83
C GLN A 84 -0.53 -6.85 -8.14
N ASP A 85 -0.49 -6.87 -6.82
CA ASP A 85 -0.50 -8.07 -6.03
C ASP A 85 -1.90 -8.68 -5.96
N SER A 86 -2.07 -9.88 -6.53
CA SER A 86 -3.34 -10.60 -6.54
C SER A 86 -3.79 -11.07 -5.16
N ASP A 87 -2.92 -11.07 -4.14
CA ASP A 87 -3.29 -11.52 -2.80
C ASP A 87 -4.42 -10.68 -2.18
N PHE A 88 -4.59 -9.43 -2.64
CA PHE A 88 -5.70 -8.56 -2.22
C PHE A 88 -7.06 -8.96 -2.82
N ASP A 89 -7.12 -9.80 -3.86
CA ASP A 89 -8.38 -10.21 -4.51
C ASP A 89 -9.32 -10.97 -3.55
N ASN A 90 -8.76 -11.61 -2.52
CA ASN A 90 -9.52 -12.43 -1.56
C ASN A 90 -10.01 -11.65 -0.33
N ILE A 91 -9.70 -10.34 -0.22
CA ILE A 91 -10.03 -9.54 0.96
C ILE A 91 -11.43 -8.96 0.83
N THR A 92 -12.39 -9.51 1.58
CA THR A 92 -13.79 -9.03 1.59
C THR A 92 -13.90 -7.57 1.97
N GLY A 93 -14.52 -6.73 1.13
CA GLY A 93 -14.69 -5.29 1.41
C GLY A 93 -13.56 -4.41 0.90
N LEU A 94 -12.53 -5.00 0.28
CA LEU A 94 -11.46 -4.29 -0.40
C LEU A 94 -11.34 -4.80 -1.84
N LYS A 95 -11.81 -4.02 -2.80
CA LYS A 95 -11.73 -4.36 -4.22
C LYS A 95 -10.36 -3.99 -4.77
N ARG A 96 -9.59 -4.99 -5.20
CA ARG A 96 -8.35 -4.72 -5.94
C ARG A 96 -8.65 -4.25 -7.36
N ILE A 97 -7.94 -3.21 -7.78
CA ILE A 97 -7.89 -2.77 -9.18
C ILE A 97 -6.42 -2.68 -9.59
N TRP A 98 -6.11 -3.21 -10.77
CA TRP A 98 -4.85 -2.93 -11.45
C TRP A 98 -5.16 -2.68 -12.92
N LYS A 99 -4.57 -1.64 -13.50
CA LYS A 99 -4.59 -1.53 -14.96
C LYS A 99 -3.61 -2.55 -15.49
N SER A 100 -4.11 -3.59 -16.17
CA SER A 100 -3.33 -4.22 -17.23
C SER A 100 -2.87 -3.09 -18.15
N GLN A 101 -1.55 -2.93 -18.32
CA GLN A 101 -1.08 -2.07 -19.40
C GLN A 101 -1.65 -2.62 -20.72
N PRO A 102 -2.05 -1.76 -21.67
CA PRO A 102 -2.19 -2.20 -23.05
C PRO A 102 -0.87 -2.77 -23.58
#